data_AF-A0A7S1AI44-F1
#
_entry.id   AF-A0A7S1AI44-F1
#
_cell.length_a   1.000
_cell.length_b   1.000
_cell.length_c   1.000
_cell.angle_alpha   90.00
_cell.angle_beta   90.00
_cell.angle_gamma   90.00
#
_symmetry.space_group_name_H-M   'P 1'
#
loop_
_entity.id
_entity.type
_entity.pdbx_description
1 polymer ?
#
loop_
_entity_poly.entity_id
_entity_poly.type
_entity_poly.pdbx_seq_one_letter_code
_entity_poly.pdbx_strand_id
1 'polypeptide(L)'
;MSLSPEEVERKIEQVRTDRIGQLRNLIQHDPDEDMVPMVDMLAGEAHEGVEELRAEVDGLVAQDRFDLMQEVFNVADEYEEVHERAQRWKQSAHRGSTRVTEEAQGRELEQQEAQRRLEEEAKQREQQEALRRRERETRQREQQDLERRREDEARQ
;
A
#
# COMPACT_ATOMS: atom_id res chain seq x y z
N MET A 1 -32.25 -30.40 -15.56
CA MET A 1 -32.50 -30.41 -17.01
C MET A 1 -31.13 -30.23 -17.62
N SER A 2 -30.59 -31.26 -18.29
CA SER A 2 -29.26 -31.16 -18.90
C SER A 2 -29.32 -30.25 -20.11
N LEU A 3 -28.30 -29.42 -20.29
CA LEU A 3 -28.20 -28.53 -21.44
C LEU A 3 -27.97 -29.34 -22.72
N SER A 4 -28.48 -28.83 -23.84
CA SER A 4 -28.11 -29.36 -25.14
C SER A 4 -26.64 -29.05 -25.46
N PRO A 5 -25.95 -29.85 -26.30
CA PRO A 5 -24.56 -29.60 -26.66
C PRO A 5 -24.29 -28.20 -27.24
N GLU A 6 -25.24 -27.66 -28.02
CA GLU A 6 -25.15 -26.31 -28.60
C GLU A 6 -25.27 -25.22 -27.52
N GLU A 7 -26.08 -25.45 -26.48
CA GLU A 7 -26.17 -24.54 -25.34
C GLU A 7 -24.89 -24.58 -24.50
N VAL A 8 -24.28 -25.76 -24.33
CA VAL A 8 -22.98 -25.91 -23.66
C VAL A 8 -21.89 -25.18 -24.42
N GLU A 9 -21.82 -25.32 -25.74
CA GLU A 9 -20.85 -24.61 -26.58
C GLU A 9 -21.00 -23.08 -26.46
N ARG A 10 -22.23 -22.57 -26.54
CA ARG A 10 -22.51 -21.14 -26.33
C ARG A 10 -22.10 -20.69 -24.94
N LYS A 11 -22.35 -21.52 -23.92
CA LYS A 11 -22.00 -21.23 -22.54
C LYS A 11 -20.48 -21.22 -22.33
N ILE A 12 -19.74 -22.13 -22.98
CA ILE A 12 -18.27 -22.14 -23.00
C ILE A 12 -17.74 -20.80 -23.52
N GLU A 13 -18.25 -20.35 -24.68
CA GLU A 13 -17.82 -19.07 -25.28
C GLU A 13 -18.16 -17.88 -24.36
N GLN A 14 -19.35 -17.88 -23.76
CA GLN A 14 -19.78 -16.86 -22.81
C GLN A 14 -18.88 -16.82 -21.57
N VAL A 15 -18.59 -17.95 -20.94
CA VAL A 15 -17.74 -18.00 -19.74
C VAL A 15 -16.32 -17.57 -20.08
N ARG A 16 -15.76 -18.05 -21.19
CA ARG A 16 -14.40 -17.72 -21.64
C ARG A 16 -14.26 -16.23 -21.96
N THR A 17 -15.21 -15.64 -22.70
CA THR A 17 -15.11 -14.27 -23.19
C THR A 17 -15.60 -13.25 -22.17
N ASP A 18 -16.81 -13.45 -21.63
CA ASP A 18 -17.47 -12.44 -20.81
C ASP A 18 -17.02 -12.52 -19.36
N ARG A 19 -16.76 -13.71 -18.82
CA ARG A 19 -16.42 -13.84 -17.39
C ARG A 19 -14.92 -13.88 -17.18
N ILE A 20 -14.25 -14.90 -17.72
CA ILE A 20 -12.80 -15.08 -17.60
C ILE A 20 -12.07 -13.94 -18.32
N GLY A 21 -12.51 -13.57 -19.53
CA GLY A 21 -11.92 -12.48 -20.31
C GLY A 21 -11.97 -11.13 -19.60
N GLN A 22 -13.10 -10.77 -19.00
CA GLN A 22 -13.23 -9.52 -18.23
C GLN A 22 -12.31 -9.51 -17.00
N LEU A 23 -12.31 -10.59 -16.21
CA LEU A 23 -11.40 -10.72 -15.07
C LEU A 23 -9.94 -10.62 -15.51
N ARG A 24 -9.57 -11.32 -16.58
CA ARG A 24 -8.22 -11.31 -17.17
C ARG A 24 -7.81 -9.91 -17.59
N ASN A 25 -8.69 -9.16 -18.23
CA ASN A 25 -8.42 -7.78 -18.65
C ASN A 25 -8.22 -6.85 -17.45
N LEU A 26 -9.05 -6.98 -16.42
CA LEU A 26 -8.94 -6.16 -15.22
C LEU A 26 -7.58 -6.36 -14.51
N ILE A 27 -7.14 -7.60 -14.36
CA ILE A 27 -5.87 -7.95 -13.68
C ILE A 27 -4.61 -7.77 -14.57
N GLN A 28 -4.76 -7.21 -15.77
CA GLN A 28 -3.62 -6.72 -16.56
C GLN A 28 -3.16 -5.34 -16.13
N HIS A 29 -4.03 -4.57 -15.48
CA HIS A 29 -3.69 -3.25 -14.94
C HIS A 29 -2.91 -3.35 -13.63
N ASP A 30 -2.31 -2.23 -13.22
CA ASP A 30 -1.57 -2.16 -11.96
C ASP A 30 -2.48 -2.48 -10.76
N PRO A 31 -1.98 -3.19 -9.74
CA PRO A 31 -2.74 -3.51 -8.54
C PRO A 31 -3.27 -2.27 -7.80
N ASP A 32 -4.59 -2.23 -7.61
CA ASP A 32 -5.30 -1.18 -6.89
C ASP A 32 -6.21 -1.79 -5.82
N GLU A 33 -6.13 -1.26 -4.60
CA GLU A 33 -6.89 -1.72 -3.44
C GLU A 33 -8.40 -1.46 -3.61
N ASP A 34 -8.77 -0.34 -4.25
CA ASP A 34 -10.17 0.03 -4.47
C ASP A 34 -10.88 -0.92 -5.44
N MET A 35 -10.11 -1.60 -6.30
CA MET A 35 -10.62 -2.48 -7.34
C MET A 35 -10.69 -3.95 -6.87
N VAL A 36 -10.16 -4.27 -5.68
CA VAL A 36 -10.20 -5.62 -5.09
C VAL A 36 -11.63 -6.19 -5.02
N PRO A 37 -12.66 -5.46 -4.54
CA PRO A 37 -14.01 -5.99 -4.49
C PRO A 37 -14.58 -6.35 -5.87
N MET A 38 -14.20 -5.59 -6.91
CA MET A 38 -14.63 -5.88 -8.28
C MET A 38 -13.93 -7.12 -8.83
N VAL A 39 -12.63 -7.30 -8.54
CA VAL A 39 -11.90 -8.53 -8.87
C VAL A 39 -12.53 -9.75 -8.21
N ASP A 40 -12.92 -9.65 -6.93
CA ASP A 40 -13.58 -10.73 -6.20
C ASP A 40 -14.94 -11.08 -6.77
N MET A 41 -15.74 -10.08 -7.14
CA MET A 41 -17.03 -10.28 -7.79
C MET A 41 -16.87 -11.00 -9.14
N LEU A 42 -16.00 -10.51 -10.04
CA LEU A 42 -15.77 -11.11 -11.35
C LEU A 42 -15.18 -12.53 -11.25
N ALA A 43 -14.30 -12.76 -10.26
CA ALA A 43 -13.79 -14.10 -9.98
C ALA A 43 -14.90 -15.05 -9.50
N GLY A 44 -15.82 -14.58 -8.66
CA GLY A 44 -17.01 -15.34 -8.25
C GLY A 44 -17.92 -15.69 -9.43
N GLU A 45 -18.23 -14.73 -10.30
CA GLU A 45 -19.05 -14.96 -11.49
C GLU A 45 -18.39 -15.95 -12.47
N ALA A 46 -17.08 -15.81 -12.70
CA ALA A 46 -16.31 -16.73 -13.53
C ALA A 46 -16.30 -18.15 -12.93
N HIS A 47 -16.12 -18.26 -11.61
CA HIS A 47 -16.18 -19.54 -10.91
C HIS A 47 -17.53 -20.22 -11.09
N GLU A 48 -18.63 -19.50 -10.84
CA GLU A 48 -19.99 -20.01 -11.00
C GLU A 48 -20.22 -20.52 -12.44
N GLY A 49 -19.71 -19.79 -13.44
CA GLY A 49 -19.84 -20.20 -14.84
C GLY A 49 -19.08 -21.48 -15.18
N VAL A 50 -17.89 -21.66 -14.60
CA VAL A 50 -17.10 -22.90 -14.76
C VAL A 50 -17.78 -24.06 -14.04
N GLU A 51 -18.34 -23.85 -12.85
CA GLU A 51 -19.04 -24.91 -12.11
C GLU A 51 -20.35 -25.33 -12.80
N GLU A 52 -21.09 -24.38 -13.38
CA GLU A 52 -22.24 -24.68 -14.25
C GLU A 52 -21.83 -25.54 -15.45
N LEU A 53 -20.70 -25.24 -16.11
CA LEU A 53 -20.18 -26.05 -17.21
C LEU A 53 -19.72 -27.44 -16.76
N ARG A 54 -19.04 -27.53 -15.60
CA ARG A 54 -18.59 -28.81 -15.01
C ARG A 54 -19.77 -29.72 -14.67
N ALA A 55 -20.89 -29.17 -14.22
CA ALA A 55 -22.11 -29.94 -13.94
C ALA A 55 -22.70 -30.63 -15.18
N GLU A 56 -22.42 -30.13 -16.39
CA GLU A 56 -22.91 -30.71 -17.65
C GLU A 56 -22.00 -31.80 -18.23
N VAL A 57 -20.80 -32.02 -17.65
CA VAL A 57 -19.82 -33.01 -18.13
C VAL A 57 -20.41 -34.42 -18.21
N ASP A 58 -21.17 -34.84 -17.19
CA ASP A 58 -21.83 -36.16 -17.19
C ASP A 58 -22.82 -36.30 -18.36
N GLY A 59 -23.52 -35.20 -18.69
CA GLY A 59 -24.44 -35.13 -19.83
C GLY A 59 -23.72 -35.19 -21.17
N LEU A 60 -22.54 -34.60 -21.28
CA LEU A 60 -21.70 -34.67 -22.49
C LEU A 60 -21.12 -36.07 -22.70
N VAL A 61 -20.69 -36.74 -21.63
CA VAL A 61 -20.21 -38.13 -21.68
C VAL A 61 -21.32 -39.06 -22.15
N ALA A 62 -22.55 -38.90 -21.64
CA ALA A 62 -23.70 -39.70 -22.06
C ALA A 62 -24.09 -39.48 -23.54
N GLN A 63 -23.64 -38.39 -24.16
CA GLN A 63 -23.91 -38.02 -25.55
C GLN A 63 -22.70 -38.25 -26.47
N ASP A 64 -21.61 -38.89 -25.97
CA ASP A 64 -20.35 -39.09 -26.69
C ASP A 64 -19.70 -37.79 -27.21
N ARG A 65 -19.96 -36.65 -26.55
CA ARG A 65 -19.42 -35.32 -26.90
C ARG A 65 -18.14 -35.00 -26.14
N PHE A 66 -17.13 -35.84 -26.34
CA PHE A 66 -15.82 -35.70 -25.68
C PHE A 66 -15.04 -34.44 -26.11
N ASP A 67 -15.34 -33.91 -27.29
CA ASP A 67 -14.83 -32.63 -27.80
C ASP A 67 -15.20 -31.46 -26.87
N LEU A 68 -16.49 -31.35 -26.56
CA LEU A 68 -17.00 -30.30 -25.67
C LEU A 68 -16.57 -30.52 -24.23
N MET A 69 -16.48 -31.78 -23.78
CA MET A 69 -15.96 -32.11 -22.46
C MET A 69 -14.52 -31.61 -22.29
N GLN A 70 -13.66 -31.83 -23.29
CA GLN A 70 -12.29 -31.33 -23.27
C GLN A 70 -12.26 -29.80 -23.23
N GLU A 71 -13.14 -29.13 -23.99
CA GLU A 71 -13.25 -27.67 -23.93
C GLU A 71 -13.69 -27.15 -22.55
N VAL A 72 -14.62 -27.83 -21.87
CA VAL A 72 -14.99 -27.49 -20.48
C VAL A 72 -13.79 -27.57 -19.55
N PHE A 73 -12.96 -28.61 -19.66
CA PHE A 73 -11.73 -28.72 -18.87
C PHE A 73 -10.72 -27.63 -19.23
N ASN A 74 -10.53 -27.32 -20.52
CA ASN A 74 -9.65 -26.24 -20.96
C ASN A 74 -10.09 -24.89 -20.37
N VAL A 75 -11.39 -24.59 -20.37
CA VAL A 75 -11.94 -23.36 -19.75
C VAL A 75 -11.71 -23.34 -18.24
N ALA A 76 -11.84 -24.49 -17.58
CA ALA A 76 -11.60 -24.59 -16.15
C ALA A 76 -10.13 -24.34 -15.80
N ASP A 77 -9.20 -24.91 -16.56
CA ASP A 77 -7.76 -24.66 -16.41
C ASP A 77 -7.43 -23.17 -16.64
N GLU A 78 -8.00 -22.57 -17.70
CA GLU A 78 -7.87 -21.13 -17.96
C GLU A 78 -8.37 -20.27 -16.80
N TYR A 79 -9.49 -20.65 -16.19
CA TYR A 79 -10.00 -19.96 -15.01
C TYR A 79 -9.06 -20.10 -13.82
N GLU A 80 -8.53 -21.30 -13.55
CA GLU A 80 -7.60 -21.53 -12.44
C GLU A 80 -6.34 -20.67 -12.58
N GLU A 81 -5.75 -20.59 -13.78
CA GLU A 81 -4.61 -19.71 -14.06
C GLU A 81 -4.91 -18.23 -13.81
N VAL A 82 -6.06 -17.76 -14.31
CA VAL A 82 -6.50 -16.37 -14.13
C VAL A 82 -6.83 -16.08 -12.67
N HIS A 83 -7.44 -17.04 -11.96
CA HIS A 83 -7.77 -16.92 -10.54
C HIS A 83 -6.50 -16.82 -9.69
N GLU A 84 -5.50 -17.68 -9.91
CA GLU A 84 -4.22 -17.58 -9.21
C GLU A 84 -3.56 -16.23 -9.44
N ARG A 85 -3.58 -15.74 -10.69
CA ARG A 85 -3.06 -14.42 -11.01
C ARG A 85 -3.84 -13.32 -10.28
N ALA A 86 -5.17 -13.41 -10.23
CA ALA A 86 -6.00 -12.46 -9.49
C ALA A 86 -5.65 -12.46 -7.99
N GLN A 87 -5.38 -13.62 -7.38
CA GLN A 87 -4.94 -13.68 -5.98
C GLN A 87 -3.58 -12.99 -5.77
N ARG A 88 -2.60 -13.22 -6.66
CA ARG A 88 -1.30 -12.53 -6.61
C ARG A 88 -1.43 -11.03 -6.82
N TRP A 89 -2.31 -10.63 -7.73
CA TRP A 89 -2.65 -9.23 -8.01
C TRP A 89 -3.21 -8.55 -6.77
N LYS A 90 -4.20 -9.17 -6.10
CA LYS A 90 -4.78 -8.64 -4.85
C LYS A 90 -3.72 -8.53 -3.75
N GLN A 91 -2.88 -9.53 -3.55
CA GLN A 91 -1.79 -9.45 -2.56
C GLN A 91 -0.85 -8.28 -2.82
N SER A 92 -0.63 -7.95 -4.10
CA SER A 92 0.21 -6.82 -4.49
C SER A 92 -0.45 -5.47 -4.22
N ALA A 93 -1.77 -5.35 -4.41
CA ALA A 93 -2.53 -4.14 -4.09
C ALA A 93 -2.41 -3.75 -2.61
N HIS A 94 -2.62 -4.72 -1.70
CA HIS A 94 -2.49 -4.49 -0.26
C HIS A 94 -1.06 -4.12 0.18
N ARG A 95 -0.04 -4.69 -0.50
CA ARG A 95 1.38 -4.37 -0.23
C ARG A 95 1.76 -2.97 -0.72
N GLY A 96 1.20 -2.51 -1.84
CA GLY A 96 1.43 -1.15 -2.35
C GLY A 96 0.94 -0.09 -1.36
N SER A 97 -0.28 -0.25 -0.87
CA SER A 97 -0.91 0.65 0.12
C SER A 97 -0.13 0.71 1.45
N THR A 98 0.35 -0.45 1.92
CA THR A 98 1.13 -0.52 3.17
C THR A 98 2.46 0.24 3.06
N ARG A 99 3.20 0.07 1.95
CA ARG A 99 4.50 0.73 1.75
C ARG A 99 4.40 2.26 1.68
N VAL A 100 3.38 2.78 1.00
CA VAL A 100 3.16 4.24 0.91
C VAL A 100 2.88 4.82 2.29
N THR A 101 2.13 4.10 3.12
CA THR A 101 1.80 4.53 4.49
C THR A 101 3.01 4.51 5.40
N GLU A 102 3.84 3.45 5.33
CA GLU A 102 5.08 3.33 6.10
C GLU A 102 6.11 4.42 5.72
N GLU A 103 6.26 4.71 4.42
CA GLU A 103 7.14 5.78 3.95
C GLU A 103 6.66 7.17 4.38
N ALA A 104 5.34 7.42 4.37
CA ALA A 104 4.77 8.67 4.84
C ALA A 104 4.98 8.86 6.35
N GLN A 105 4.73 7.82 7.15
CA GLN A 105 4.97 7.85 8.60
C GLN A 105 6.46 8.01 8.93
N GLY A 106 7.36 7.35 8.20
CA GLY A 106 8.80 7.50 8.38
C GLY A 106 9.27 8.95 8.18
N ARG A 107 8.76 9.63 7.15
CA ARG A 107 9.11 11.03 6.87
C ARG A 107 8.58 11.99 7.93
N GLU A 108 7.37 11.77 8.46
CA GLU A 108 6.82 12.63 9.53
C GLU A 108 7.62 12.51 10.83
N LEU A 109 8.04 11.29 11.21
CA LEU A 109 8.88 11.06 12.38
C LEU A 109 10.24 11.75 12.24
N GLU A 110 10.88 11.64 11.07
CA GLU A 110 12.16 12.29 10.81
C GLU A 110 12.05 13.83 10.87
N GLN A 111 10.96 14.40 10.34
CA GLN A 111 10.69 15.84 10.45
C GLN A 111 10.47 16.28 11.91
N GLN A 112 9.72 15.51 12.70
CA GLN A 112 9.51 15.81 14.13
C GLN A 112 10.81 15.74 14.93
N GLU A 113 11.66 14.75 14.67
CA GLU A 113 12.97 14.64 15.33
C GLU A 113 13.92 15.77 14.91
N ALA A 114 13.90 16.18 13.65
CA ALA A 114 14.69 17.32 13.17
C ALA A 114 14.24 18.62 13.86
N GLN A 115 12.94 18.83 14.00
CA GLN A 115 12.36 19.99 14.69
C GLN A 115 12.78 20.03 16.17
N ARG A 116 12.69 18.90 16.89
CA ARG A 116 13.10 18.80 18.30
C ARG A 116 14.59 19.10 18.49
N ARG A 117 15.44 18.57 17.60
CA ARG A 117 16.89 18.85 17.65
C ARG A 117 17.20 20.33 17.47
N LEU A 118 16.52 21.01 16.53
CA LEU A 118 16.69 22.46 16.33
C LEU A 118 16.23 23.27 17.56
N GLU A 119 15.11 22.89 18.19
CA GLU A 119 14.64 23.56 19.41
C GLU A 119 15.58 23.34 20.60
N GLU A 120 16.12 22.13 20.77
CA GLU A 120 17.11 21.84 21.82
C GLU A 120 18.41 22.61 21.59
N GLU A 121 18.90 22.69 20.35
CA GLU A 121 20.08 23.47 20.02
C GLU A 121 19.85 24.96 20.25
N ALA A 122 18.68 25.49 19.87
CA ALA A 122 18.33 26.89 20.13
C ALA A 122 18.31 27.21 21.63
N LYS A 123 17.69 26.34 22.45
CA LYS A 123 17.68 26.47 23.91
C LYS A 123 19.08 26.42 24.51
N GLN A 124 19.95 25.52 24.02
CA GLN A 124 21.35 25.46 24.47
C GLN A 124 22.12 26.74 24.14
N ARG A 125 21.96 27.26 22.92
CA ARG A 125 22.61 28.51 22.50
C ARG A 125 22.16 29.70 23.36
N GLU A 126 20.86 29.81 23.62
CA GLU A 126 20.31 30.87 24.47
C GLU A 126 20.84 30.78 25.91
N GLN A 127 20.91 29.58 26.49
CA GLN A 127 21.50 29.39 27.83
C GLN A 127 22.98 29.76 27.88
N GLN A 128 23.78 29.38 26.87
CA GLN A 128 25.19 29.76 26.80
C GLN A 128 25.36 31.27 26.67
N GLU A 129 24.53 31.94 25.88
CA GLU A 129 24.57 33.39 25.73
C GLU A 129 24.19 34.10 27.02
N ALA A 130 23.17 33.62 27.73
CA ALA A 130 22.77 34.15 29.03
C ALA A 130 23.89 34.04 30.08
N LEU A 131 24.62 32.90 30.12
CA LEU A 131 25.78 32.72 30.99
C LEU A 131 26.91 33.70 30.64
N ARG A 132 27.26 33.83 29.35
CA ARG A 132 28.29 34.79 28.90
C ARG A 132 27.91 36.23 29.22
N ARG A 133 26.63 36.59 29.10
CA ARG A 133 26.14 37.92 29.44
C ARG A 133 26.29 38.20 30.93
N ARG A 134 25.93 37.24 31.79
CA ARG A 134 26.14 37.34 33.24
C ARG A 134 27.62 37.51 33.60
N GLU A 135 28.50 36.69 33.04
CA GLU A 135 29.95 36.82 33.31
C GLU A 135 30.52 38.18 32.90
N ARG A 136 30.10 38.71 31.74
CA ARG A 136 30.51 40.05 31.29
C ARG A 136 30.02 41.12 32.25
N GLU A 137 28.78 41.03 32.71
CA GLU A 137 28.21 42.00 33.66
C GLU A 137 28.93 41.94 35.02
N THR A 138 29.27 40.75 35.52
CA THR A 138 30.05 40.59 36.76
C THR A 138 31.43 41.21 36.63
N ARG A 139 32.17 40.91 35.55
CA ARG A 139 33.51 41.50 35.32
C ARG A 139 33.46 43.02 35.18
N GLN A 140 32.41 43.55 34.54
CA GLN A 140 32.25 44.99 34.39
C GLN A 140 32.00 45.68 35.74
N ARG A 141 31.16 45.09 36.60
CA ARG A 141 30.94 45.61 37.96
C ARG A 141 32.22 45.57 38.80
N GLU A 142 32.97 44.47 38.76
CA GLU A 142 34.24 44.36 39.47
C GLU A 142 35.27 45.40 38.99
N GLN A 143 35.36 45.65 37.69
CA GLN A 143 36.23 46.70 37.15
C GLN A 143 35.82 48.10 37.62
N GLN A 144 34.52 48.41 37.60
CA GLN A 144 34.00 49.70 38.08
C GLN A 144 34.26 49.89 39.58
N ASP A 145 34.11 48.85 40.40
CA ASP A 145 34.39 48.91 41.83
C ASP A 145 35.89 49.13 42.11
N LEU A 146 36.78 48.50 41.34
CA LEU A 146 38.23 48.72 41.43
C LEU A 146 38.62 50.14 40.99
N GLU A 147 37.99 50.66 39.94
CA GLU A 147 38.23 52.02 39.45
C GLU A 147 37.77 53.07 40.48
N ARG A 148 36.59 52.89 41.08
CA ARG A 148 36.12 53.74 42.19
C ARG A 148 37.06 53.73 43.39
N ARG A 149 37.54 52.55 43.80
CA ARG A 149 38.50 52.46 44.91
C ARG A 149 39.80 53.19 44.61
N ARG A 150 40.32 53.09 43.38
CA ARG A 150 41.51 53.84 42.96
C ARG A 150 41.27 55.35 42.95
N GLU A 151 40.11 55.79 42.48
CA GLU A 151 39.75 57.22 42.52
C GLU A 151 39.61 57.73 43.95
N ASP A 152 39.02 56.94 44.86
CA ASP A 152 38.88 57.30 46.27
C ASP A 152 40.23 57.32 46.99
N GLU A 153 41.14 56.38 46.70
CA GLU A 153 42.52 56.38 47.21
C GLU A 153 43.35 57.56 46.69
N ALA A 154 43.16 57.98 45.44
CA ALA A 154 43.87 59.11 44.85
C ALA A 154 43.38 60.48 45.35
N ARG A 155 42.22 60.53 46.02
CA ARG A 155 41.62 61.76 46.60
C ARG A 155 41.94 61.93 48.09
N GLN A 156 42.59 60.96 48.73
CA GLN A 156 43.13 61.05 50.09
C GLN A 156 44.57 61.55 50.09
#